data_AF-A0A4Y2NAC6-F1
#
_entry.id   AF-A0A4Y2NAC6-F1
#
_cell.length_a   1.000
_cell.length_b   1.000
_cell.length_c   1.000
_cell.angle_alpha   90.00
_cell.angle_beta   90.00
_cell.angle_gamma   90.00
#
_symmetry.space_group_name_H-M   'P 1'
#
loop_
_entity.id
_entity.type
_entity.pdbx_description
1 polymer ?
#
loop_
_entity_poly.entity_id
_entity_poly.type
_entity_poly.pdbx_seq_one_letter_code
_entity_poly.pdbx_strand_id
1 'polypeptide(L)'
;MDSELFLSDSDVSTRRCRPVVPKEFRRLIFETFHNLSHPGVKATVKLVGDRFLWPDYKKQVAEWTRCCVPCQRGKIQRHTDRLIKSLVPSYSGRHLVVPRTSKHFNTQVGIRQQTVSIGRLKTAFQLAEIQPFR
;
A
#
# COMPACT_ATOMS: atom_id res chain seq x y z
N MET A 1 -10.46 15.88 44.98
CA MET A 1 -11.13 17.08 44.46
C MET A 1 -10.12 17.79 43.59
N ASP A 2 -10.28 17.74 42.28
CA ASP A 2 -9.68 18.70 41.32
C ASP A 2 -10.48 18.56 40.02
N SER A 3 -11.75 18.91 40.14
CA SER A 3 -12.77 18.92 39.09
C SER A 3 -12.74 20.21 38.26
N GLU A 4 -11.63 20.94 38.27
CA GLU A 4 -11.50 22.31 37.73
C GLU A 4 -10.53 22.40 36.55
N LEU A 5 -10.74 21.57 35.52
CA LEU A 5 -10.21 21.84 34.17
C LEU A 5 -11.25 21.53 33.08
N PHE A 6 -12.53 21.76 33.40
CA PHE A 6 -13.60 21.79 32.40
C PHE A 6 -13.60 23.17 31.73
N LEU A 7 -13.35 23.18 30.42
CA LEU A 7 -13.44 24.30 29.47
C LEU A 7 -12.25 25.28 29.47
N SER A 8 -11.18 24.92 28.75
CA SER A 8 -10.24 25.91 28.20
C SER A 8 -10.21 25.81 26.68
N ASP A 9 -10.68 26.90 26.06
CA ASP A 9 -10.65 27.30 24.65
C ASP A 9 -11.50 26.50 23.66
N SER A 10 -12.81 26.75 23.75
CA SER A 10 -13.66 26.68 22.57
C SER A 10 -13.20 27.73 21.56
N ASP A 11 -12.85 27.28 20.37
CA ASP A 11 -12.79 28.08 19.16
C ASP A 11 -14.15 28.79 18.98
N VAL A 12 -14.22 30.04 19.43
CA VAL A 12 -15.39 30.94 19.35
C VAL A 12 -15.91 31.09 17.91
N SER A 13 -15.14 30.69 16.89
CA SER A 13 -15.55 30.75 15.48
C SER A 13 -16.40 29.56 15.01
N THR A 14 -16.37 28.40 15.67
CA THR A 14 -17.02 27.18 15.15
C THR A 14 -18.33 26.75 15.83
N ARG A 15 -18.87 27.50 16.82
CA ARG A 15 -20.11 27.18 17.59
C ARG A 15 -20.18 25.74 18.17
N ARG A 16 -19.06 25.03 18.25
CA ARG A 16 -18.99 23.63 18.70
C ARG A 16 -18.09 23.53 19.92
N CYS A 17 -18.70 23.41 21.09
CA CYS A 17 -17.99 23.07 22.32
C CYS A 17 -17.55 21.61 22.26
N ARG A 18 -16.23 21.36 22.27
CA ARG A 18 -15.66 20.01 22.29
C ARG A 18 -14.96 19.77 23.63
N PRO A 19 -15.42 18.84 24.48
CA PRO A 19 -14.73 18.52 25.72
C PRO A 19 -13.31 18.02 25.47
N VAL A 20 -12.39 18.44 26.35
CA VAL A 20 -11.01 17.94 26.38
C VAL A 20 -10.98 16.58 27.04
N VAL A 21 -10.30 15.62 26.41
CA VAL A 21 -10.29 14.22 26.83
C VAL A 21 -9.00 13.83 27.57
N PRO A 22 -9.09 13.38 28.84
CA PRO A 22 -7.96 12.78 29.57
C PRO A 22 -7.40 11.53 28.89
N LYS A 23 -6.14 11.18 29.13
CA LYS A 23 -5.43 10.13 28.36
C LYS A 23 -6.10 8.76 28.46
N GLU A 24 -6.68 8.47 29.61
CA GLU A 24 -7.29 7.22 29.99
C GLU A 24 -8.52 6.91 29.12
N PHE A 25 -9.27 7.94 28.74
CA PHE A 25 -10.51 7.80 27.97
C PHE A 25 -10.31 7.83 26.46
N ARG A 26 -9.15 8.27 25.95
CA ARG A 26 -8.92 8.43 24.51
C ARG A 26 -9.11 7.13 23.73
N ARG A 27 -8.63 6.02 24.29
CA ARG A 27 -8.73 4.69 23.67
C ARG A 27 -10.17 4.20 23.65
N LEU A 28 -10.88 4.35 24.78
CA LEU A 28 -12.30 3.99 24.90
C LEU A 28 -13.16 4.76 23.88
N ILE A 29 -12.95 6.08 23.77
CA ILE A 29 -13.64 6.91 22.79
C ILE A 29 -13.35 6.40 21.38
N PHE A 30 -12.09 6.13 21.04
CA PHE A 30 -11.77 5.57 19.74
C PHE A 30 -12.50 4.25 19.47
N GLU A 31 -12.48 3.30 20.41
CA GLU A 31 -13.11 1.99 20.26
C GLU A 31 -14.63 2.10 20.09
N THR A 32 -15.29 2.98 20.86
CA THR A 32 -16.74 3.19 20.73
C THR A 32 -17.14 3.67 19.34
N PHE A 33 -16.40 4.61 18.72
CA PHE A 33 -16.73 5.08 17.36
C PHE A 33 -16.24 4.13 16.27
N HIS A 34 -15.06 3.53 16.45
CA HIS A 34 -14.46 2.67 15.45
C HIS A 34 -15.21 1.34 15.34
N ASN A 35 -15.67 0.76 16.45
CA ASN A 35 -16.34 -0.55 16.43
C ASN A 35 -17.79 -0.49 15.91
N LEU A 36 -18.37 0.69 15.69
CA LEU A 36 -19.72 0.81 15.10
C LEU A 36 -19.77 0.23 13.68
N SER A 37 -18.73 0.49 12.88
CA SER A 37 -18.74 0.13 11.47
C SER A 37 -17.34 -0.02 10.86
N HIS A 38 -16.29 -0.08 11.69
CA HIS A 38 -14.90 -0.07 11.25
C HIS A 38 -14.57 1.01 10.20
N PRO A 39 -14.91 2.30 10.46
CA PRO A 39 -14.65 3.37 9.52
C PRO A 39 -13.14 3.53 9.27
N GLY A 40 -12.80 3.93 8.04
CA GLY A 40 -11.41 4.22 7.66
C GLY A 40 -10.87 5.48 8.34
N VAL A 41 -9.54 5.66 8.30
CA VAL A 41 -8.79 6.71 9.02
C VAL A 41 -9.45 8.09 8.95
N LYS A 42 -9.77 8.57 7.73
CA LYS A 42 -10.34 9.92 7.52
C LYS A 42 -11.72 10.06 8.17
N ALA A 43 -12.54 9.01 8.12
CA ALA A 43 -13.88 9.01 8.71
C ALA A 43 -13.79 8.97 10.24
N THR A 44 -12.96 8.12 10.83
CA THR A 44 -12.78 8.03 12.29
C THR A 44 -12.24 9.34 12.87
N VAL A 45 -11.23 9.95 12.23
CA VAL A 45 -10.67 11.24 12.67
C VAL A 45 -11.73 12.33 12.64
N LYS A 46 -12.60 12.35 11.63
CA LYS A 46 -13.71 13.32 11.54
C LYS A 46 -14.74 13.09 12.65
N LEU A 47 -15.21 11.86 12.85
CA LEU A 47 -16.20 11.51 13.88
C LEU A 47 -15.73 11.90 15.29
N VAL A 48 -14.46 11.61 15.60
CA VAL A 48 -13.85 11.96 16.88
C VAL A 48 -13.66 13.48 16.99
N GLY A 49 -13.09 14.12 15.97
CA GLY A 49 -12.79 15.56 15.98
C GLY A 49 -14.02 16.47 15.94
N ASP A 50 -15.18 15.94 15.55
CA ASP A 50 -16.45 16.67 15.63
C ASP A 50 -16.96 16.80 17.07
N ARG A 51 -16.57 15.90 17.98
CA ARG A 51 -17.12 15.79 19.35
C ARG A 51 -16.11 16.00 20.46
N PHE A 52 -14.83 15.70 20.23
CA PHE A 52 -13.79 15.69 21.26
C PHE A 52 -12.51 16.37 20.82
N LEU A 53 -11.72 16.84 21.79
CA LEU A 53 -10.43 17.46 21.55
C LEU A 53 -9.35 16.91 22.49
N TRP A 54 -8.16 16.63 21.95
CA TRP A 54 -6.94 16.42 22.72
C TRP A 54 -5.69 16.58 21.84
N PRO A 55 -4.50 16.81 22.43
CA PRO A 55 -3.25 16.93 21.66
C PRO A 55 -2.95 15.68 20.83
N ASP A 56 -2.54 15.89 19.57
CA ASP A 56 -2.19 14.84 18.60
C ASP A 56 -3.29 13.79 18.32
N TYR A 57 -4.56 14.11 18.56
CA TYR A 57 -5.66 13.16 18.37
C TYR A 57 -5.71 12.58 16.95
N LYS A 58 -5.45 13.40 15.93
CA LYS A 58 -5.45 12.97 14.52
C LYS A 58 -4.42 11.87 14.26
N LYS A 59 -3.21 12.00 14.85
CA LYS A 59 -2.13 11.02 14.70
C LYS A 59 -2.47 9.72 15.43
N GLN A 60 -2.92 9.82 16.68
CA GLN A 60 -3.28 8.66 17.50
C GLN A 60 -4.43 7.86 16.88
N VAL A 61 -5.52 8.52 16.49
CA VAL A 61 -6.68 7.87 15.87
C VAL A 61 -6.32 7.24 14.52
N ALA A 62 -5.49 7.91 13.72
CA ALA A 62 -5.02 7.36 12.46
C ALA A 62 -4.20 6.08 12.68
N GLU A 63 -3.31 6.07 13.67
CA GLU A 63 -2.50 4.91 14.00
C GLU A 63 -3.36 3.74 14.47
N TRP A 64 -4.27 3.97 15.43
CA TRP A 64 -5.15 2.92 15.93
C TRP A 64 -6.06 2.33 14.85
N THR A 65 -6.55 3.17 13.93
CA THR A 65 -7.34 2.70 12.79
C THR A 65 -6.49 1.84 11.84
N ARG A 66 -5.21 2.18 11.62
CA ARG A 66 -4.29 1.38 10.79
C ARG A 66 -3.94 0.04 11.42
N CYS A 67 -3.81 -0.01 12.75
CA CYS A 67 -3.50 -1.23 13.51
C CYS A 67 -4.71 -2.13 13.76
N CYS A 68 -5.91 -1.77 13.31
CA CYS A 68 -7.10 -2.57 13.52
C CYS A 68 -7.05 -3.87 12.70
N VAL A 69 -6.92 -5.01 13.36
CA VAL A 69 -6.81 -6.35 12.73
C VAL A 69 -8.01 -6.67 11.82
N PRO A 70 -9.28 -6.45 12.24
CA PRO A 70 -10.43 -6.58 11.34
C PRO A 70 -10.32 -5.74 10.07
N CYS A 71 -9.92 -4.46 10.19
CA CYS A 71 -9.76 -3.56 9.05
C CYS A 71 -8.60 -4.00 8.13
N GLN A 72 -7.47 -4.43 8.69
CA GLN A 72 -6.34 -4.93 7.91
C GLN A 72 -6.71 -6.18 7.11
N ARG A 73 -7.43 -7.12 7.75
CA ARG A 73 -7.90 -8.35 7.10
C ARG A 73 -8.97 -8.08 6.04
N GLY A 74 -9.84 -7.10 6.25
CA GLY A 74 -10.84 -6.69 5.24
C GLY A 74 -10.23 -5.92 4.07
N LYS A 75 -9.14 -5.19 4.32
CA LYS A 75 -8.44 -4.37 3.33
C LYS A 75 -7.29 -5.13 2.67
N ILE A 76 -7.60 -6.32 2.13
CA ILE A 76 -6.67 -7.02 1.24
C ILE A 76 -6.73 -6.31 -0.12
N GLN A 77 -5.78 -5.40 -0.37
CA GLN A 77 -5.45 -4.98 -1.73
C GLN A 77 -4.87 -6.21 -2.43
N ARG A 78 -5.71 -6.93 -3.17
CA ARG A 78 -5.23 -7.94 -4.10
C ARG A 78 -4.47 -7.17 -5.18
N HIS A 79 -3.14 -7.12 -5.05
CA HIS A 79 -2.33 -6.95 -6.23
C HIS A 79 -2.66 -8.14 -7.12
N THR A 80 -3.35 -7.89 -8.23
CA THR A 80 -3.31 -8.84 -9.33
C THR A 80 -1.85 -8.85 -9.73
N ASP A 81 -1.09 -9.82 -9.21
CA ASP A 81 0.19 -10.22 -9.78
C ASP A 81 -0.13 -10.66 -11.19
N ARG A 82 -0.18 -9.69 -12.10
CA ARG A 82 -0.12 -9.93 -13.51
C ARG A 82 1.26 -10.51 -13.69
N LEU A 83 1.38 -11.83 -13.60
CA LEU A 83 2.36 -12.57 -14.38
C LEU A 83 2.07 -12.15 -15.81
N ILE A 84 2.69 -11.06 -16.24
CA ILE A 84 2.70 -10.62 -17.62
C ILE A 84 3.38 -11.78 -18.34
N LYS A 85 2.58 -12.72 -18.85
CA LYS A 85 3.05 -13.64 -19.88
C LYS A 85 3.72 -12.75 -20.91
N SER A 86 5.01 -12.97 -21.12
CA SER A 86 5.83 -12.22 -22.06
C SER A 86 5.03 -11.99 -23.34
N LEU A 87 4.84 -10.72 -23.71
CA LEU A 87 4.09 -10.33 -24.91
C LEU A 87 4.81 -10.74 -26.20
N VAL A 88 6.04 -11.26 -26.07
CA VAL A 88 6.79 -11.88 -27.16
C VAL A 88 6.87 -13.40 -26.97
N PRO A 89 6.69 -14.19 -28.04
CA PRO A 89 7.02 -15.60 -28.05
C PRO A 89 8.47 -15.81 -27.58
N SER A 90 8.74 -16.95 -26.94
CA SER A 90 10.10 -17.39 -26.65
C SER A 90 10.97 -17.26 -27.90
N TYR A 91 12.14 -16.60 -27.77
CA TYR A 91 13.08 -16.41 -28.88
C TYR A 91 13.26 -17.70 -29.70
N SER A 92 12.74 -17.71 -30.93
CA SER A 92 12.86 -18.79 -31.91
C SER A 92 13.94 -18.43 -32.94
N GLY A 93 15.09 -17.95 -32.48
CA GLY A 93 16.21 -17.66 -33.37
C GLY A 93 16.89 -18.93 -33.89
N ARG A 94 17.91 -18.73 -34.73
CA ARG A 94 18.63 -19.79 -35.47
C ARG A 94 19.34 -20.85 -34.61
N HIS A 95 19.43 -20.66 -33.30
CA HIS A 95 20.11 -21.56 -32.37
C HIS A 95 19.14 -22.09 -31.33
N LEU A 96 19.02 -23.42 -31.27
CA LEU A 96 18.21 -24.10 -30.26
C LEU A 96 18.81 -23.84 -28.86
N VAL A 97 17.97 -23.40 -27.94
CA VAL A 97 18.33 -23.24 -26.52
C VAL A 97 17.95 -24.53 -25.78
N VAL A 98 18.96 -25.24 -25.31
CA VAL A 98 18.89 -26.45 -24.47
C VAL A 98 18.50 -26.02 -23.01
N PRO A 99 18.11 -26.91 -22.07
CA PRO A 99 17.52 -26.49 -20.80
C PRO A 99 18.27 -25.38 -20.08
N ARG A 100 17.50 -24.41 -19.59
CA ARG A 100 17.99 -23.17 -18.98
C ARG A 100 18.25 -23.41 -17.49
N THR A 101 19.41 -22.98 -17.01
CA THR A 101 19.65 -22.77 -15.57
C THR A 101 19.57 -21.28 -15.25
N SER A 102 19.55 -20.91 -13.96
CA SER A 102 19.47 -19.51 -13.53
C SER A 102 20.70 -18.66 -13.88
N LYS A 103 21.83 -19.28 -14.27
CA LYS A 103 23.12 -18.60 -14.49
C LYS A 103 23.62 -18.73 -15.94
N HIS A 104 23.33 -19.84 -16.59
CA HIS A 104 23.80 -20.15 -17.93
C HIS A 104 22.74 -20.90 -18.75
N PHE A 105 22.82 -20.79 -20.07
CA PHE A 105 22.09 -21.64 -21.00
C PHE A 105 23.03 -22.12 -22.09
N ASN A 106 22.75 -23.30 -22.65
CA ASN A 106 23.52 -23.85 -23.75
C ASN A 106 22.80 -23.57 -25.07
N THR A 107 23.52 -22.98 -26.02
CA THR A 107 23.06 -22.80 -27.40
C THR A 107 23.70 -23.83 -28.30
N GLN A 108 22.91 -24.40 -29.21
CA GLN A 108 23.44 -25.26 -30.26
C GLN A 108 23.85 -24.43 -31.48
N VAL A 109 25.15 -24.42 -31.76
CA VAL A 109 25.75 -23.75 -32.92
C VAL A 109 26.32 -24.83 -33.84
N GLY A 110 25.50 -25.30 -34.78
CA GLY A 110 25.81 -26.45 -35.62
C GLY A 110 25.85 -27.77 -34.83
N ILE A 111 26.97 -28.48 -34.87
CA ILE A 111 27.18 -29.75 -34.15
C ILE A 111 27.74 -29.55 -32.72
N ARG A 112 28.03 -28.31 -32.32
CA ARG A 112 28.65 -27.98 -31.03
C ARG A 112 27.65 -27.30 -30.11
N GLN A 113 27.75 -27.60 -28.82
CA GLN A 113 27.04 -26.87 -27.78
C GLN A 113 27.97 -25.81 -27.16
N GLN A 114 27.46 -24.60 -26.95
CA GLN A 114 28.18 -23.50 -26.34
C GLN A 114 27.44 -22.97 -25.12
N THR A 115 28.14 -22.84 -23.99
CA THR A 115 27.59 -22.25 -22.77
C THR A 115 27.64 -20.74 -22.84
N VAL A 116 26.50 -20.09 -22.62
CA VAL A 116 26.37 -18.63 -22.58
C VAL A 116 25.89 -18.21 -21.19
N SER A 117 26.60 -17.25 -20.59
CA SER A 117 26.18 -16.66 -19.32
C SER A 117 25.08 -15.63 -19.53
N ILE A 118 24.00 -15.76 -18.76
CA ILE A 118 22.81 -14.90 -18.91
C ILE A 118 23.16 -13.44 -18.61
N GLY A 119 24.03 -13.19 -17.62
CA GLY A 119 24.45 -11.84 -17.23
C GLY A 119 25.34 -11.09 -18.22
N ARG A 120 25.71 -11.69 -19.36
CA ARG A 120 26.49 -11.03 -20.43
C ARG A 120 25.69 -10.76 -21.70
N LEU A 121 24.42 -11.19 -21.74
CA LEU A 121 23.53 -10.87 -22.85
C LEU A 121 22.99 -9.45 -22.71
N LYS A 122 23.09 -8.66 -23.78
CA LYS A 122 22.32 -7.42 -23.87
C LYS A 122 20.84 -7.76 -24.04
N THR A 123 19.99 -7.17 -23.20
CA THR A 123 18.54 -7.21 -23.38
C THR A 123 18.20 -6.60 -24.74
N ALA A 124 17.66 -7.38 -25.66
CA ALA A 124 17.19 -6.88 -26.94
C ALA A 124 15.85 -6.15 -26.72
N PHE A 125 15.89 -4.83 -26.62
CA PHE A 125 14.69 -4.01 -26.71
C PHE A 125 14.48 -3.66 -28.18
N GLN A 126 13.35 -4.06 -28.75
CA GLN A 126 12.94 -3.55 -30.05
C GLN A 126 12.18 -2.25 -29.79
N LEU A 127 12.80 -1.10 -30.11
CA LEU A 127 12.09 0.16 -30.19
C LEU A 127 11.04 -0.01 -31.29
N ALA A 128 9.77 -0.06 -30.90
CA ALA A 128 8.68 -0.08 -31.86
C ALA A 128 8.81 1.17 -32.74
N GLU A 129 9.05 0.97 -34.03
CA GLU A 129 8.94 2.03 -35.02
C GLU A 129 7.54 2.64 -34.87
N ILE A 130 7.52 3.95 -34.62
CA ILE A 130 6.31 4.77 -34.53
C ILE A 130 5.60 4.62 -35.88
N GLN A 131 4.53 3.84 -35.92
CA GLN A 131 3.67 3.77 -37.10
C GLN A 131 2.98 5.13 -37.24
N PRO A 132 3.06 5.80 -38.40
CA PRO A 132 2.33 7.05 -38.59
C PRO A 132 0.83 6.75 -38.59
N PHE A 133 0.09 7.60 -37.89
CA PHE A 133 -1.36 7.61 -37.82
C PHE A 133 -1.95 7.50 -39.23
N ARG A 134 -2.88 6.55 -39.42
CA ARG A 134 -3.80 6.55 -40.57
C ARG A 134 -5.14 7.13 -40.13
#